data_AF-A0A3D1ZIG4-F1
#
_entry.id   AF-A0A3D1ZIG4-F1
#
_cell.length_a   1.000
_cell.length_b   1.000
_cell.length_c   1.000
_cell.angle_alpha   90.00
_cell.angle_beta   90.00
_cell.angle_gamma   90.00
#
_symmetry.space_group_name_H-M   'P 1'
#
loop_
_entity.id
_entity.type
_entity.pdbx_description
1 polymer ?
#
loop_
_entity_poly.entity_id
_entity_poly.type
_entity_poly.pdbx_seq_one_letter_code
_entity_poly.pdbx_strand_id
1 'polypeptide(L)'
;MEISVVAGNITQQESPAIVVGMLQGVTDPAGALGEVDQALDGAITSLIEDGEIKGNRGELTLLHTLGKLPSKRVVVAGLGYSDSVSINTVRALAASVGRLLRSKGVTQFVSVVLGTGEGGMGESESAQAVVEGAELGLYRFDKHKTDQSSPQVGEITLIATDDSKIANIESGVNRGRIIADAVNLCRSMANEPPNFMTPTMMAENALDVATSTGIEIEVLDRPQMAELGMGALLGVAQGSDEPPKLIVLRYHGDPNNEENNLGIVGKGITFDSGGLDLKSAAGMLEMKSDMAGGASIIGAMKAIAQLKPKVNVIGIVPATENMPGGKAQRPSDVVKAMNGKTIEIGNTDAEGRLVLADGVAYARSLGITKIVDVATLTGAVVVALGNLASGIFGNDQNWIDTVIQSGESVGERLWQLPTFDEYKDQYKSDIADINNTGGRGAGATIGALIIGEFADGAQWAHLDIAGTNRTSSVDGFNPKGATGAPVRTLVALAESQSSE
;
A
#
# COMPACT_ATOMS: atom_id res chain seq x y z
N MET A 1 -1.85 -16.47 8.39
CA MET A 1 -0.89 -17.57 8.21
C MET A 1 -0.09 -17.67 9.50
N GLU A 2 0.22 -18.88 9.97
CA GLU A 2 1.11 -19.09 11.11
C GLU A 2 2.57 -18.97 10.65
N ILE A 3 3.38 -18.23 11.40
CA ILE A 3 4.80 -18.05 11.08
C ILE A 3 5.61 -18.31 12.34
N SER A 4 6.56 -19.24 12.25
CA SER A 4 7.43 -19.64 13.35
C SER A 4 8.90 -19.53 12.96
N VAL A 5 9.78 -19.39 13.96
CA VAL A 5 11.23 -19.39 13.78
C VAL A 5 11.80 -20.53 14.61
N VAL A 6 12.64 -21.37 14.00
CA VAL A 6 13.31 -22.47 14.70
C VAL A 6 14.78 -22.49 14.34
N ALA A 7 15.64 -22.74 15.32
CA ALA A 7 17.05 -23.03 15.04
C ALA A 7 17.21 -24.49 14.59
N GLY A 8 18.11 -24.71 13.64
CA GLY A 8 18.51 -26.06 13.26
C GLY A 8 18.93 -26.18 11.82
N ASN A 9 19.07 -27.44 11.38
CA ASN A 9 19.43 -27.75 10.01
C ASN A 9 18.16 -27.92 9.16
N ILE A 10 18.10 -27.27 7.99
CA ILE A 10 16.94 -27.35 7.09
C ILE A 10 16.71 -28.77 6.53
N THR A 11 17.75 -29.58 6.43
CA THR A 11 17.68 -30.97 5.94
C THR A 11 16.98 -31.92 6.92
N GLN A 12 16.83 -31.52 8.19
CA GLN A 12 16.21 -32.33 9.24
C GLN A 12 14.71 -32.01 9.43
N GLN A 13 14.17 -31.06 8.67
CA GLN A 13 12.83 -30.53 8.90
C GLN A 13 11.74 -31.40 8.25
N GLU A 14 10.78 -31.83 9.05
CA GLU A 14 9.61 -32.60 8.58
C GLU A 14 8.54 -31.64 8.03
N SER A 15 8.59 -31.37 6.73
CA SER A 15 7.62 -30.49 6.07
C SER A 15 7.36 -30.89 4.61
N PRO A 16 6.16 -30.67 4.03
CA PRO A 16 5.88 -31.02 2.64
C PRO A 16 6.81 -30.40 1.59
N ALA A 17 7.46 -29.27 1.92
CA ALA A 17 8.50 -28.65 1.12
C ALA A 17 9.50 -27.86 1.98
N ILE A 18 10.77 -27.80 1.53
CA ILE A 18 11.79 -26.87 2.03
C ILE A 18 12.22 -25.90 0.93
N VAL A 19 12.71 -24.72 1.31
CA VAL A 19 13.12 -23.65 0.39
C VAL A 19 14.53 -23.18 0.73
N VAL A 20 15.40 -23.15 -0.28
CA VAL A 20 16.79 -22.64 -0.20
C VAL A 20 17.04 -21.60 -1.28
N GLY A 21 17.90 -20.63 -0.98
CA GLY A 21 18.28 -19.57 -1.93
C GLY A 21 19.54 -19.93 -2.72
N MET A 22 19.64 -19.43 -3.95
CA MET A 22 20.85 -19.53 -4.77
C MET A 22 21.14 -18.20 -5.47
N LEU A 23 22.38 -17.71 -5.35
CA LEU A 23 22.87 -16.56 -6.11
C LEU A 23 23.23 -16.97 -7.54
N GLN A 24 23.17 -16.01 -8.45
CA GLN A 24 23.60 -16.21 -9.82
C GLN A 24 25.11 -16.43 -9.90
N GLY A 25 25.52 -17.45 -10.67
CA GLY A 25 26.94 -17.77 -10.88
C GLY A 25 27.57 -18.70 -9.83
N VAL A 26 26.79 -19.18 -8.85
CA VAL A 26 27.22 -20.26 -7.95
C VAL A 26 27.43 -21.53 -8.77
N THR A 27 28.63 -22.11 -8.70
CA THR A 27 28.97 -23.40 -9.30
C THR A 27 29.16 -24.51 -8.28
N ASP A 28 29.48 -24.15 -7.03
CA ASP A 28 29.69 -25.08 -5.91
C ASP A 28 28.75 -24.69 -4.76
N PRO A 29 27.64 -25.42 -4.55
CA PRO A 29 26.68 -25.16 -3.49
C PRO A 29 27.30 -25.17 -2.08
N ALA A 30 27.08 -24.09 -1.31
CA ALA A 30 27.54 -23.96 0.07
C ALA A 30 26.41 -23.61 1.04
N GLY A 31 26.70 -23.62 2.35
CA GLY A 31 25.73 -23.36 3.41
C GLY A 31 24.51 -24.27 3.30
N ALA A 32 23.32 -23.74 3.55
CA ALA A 32 22.08 -24.51 3.47
C ALA A 32 21.81 -25.11 2.08
N LEU A 33 22.22 -24.45 0.98
CA LEU A 33 22.09 -25.00 -0.37
C LEU A 33 22.99 -26.23 -0.55
N GLY A 34 24.25 -26.15 -0.08
CA GLY A 34 25.20 -27.26 -0.10
C GLY A 34 24.81 -28.44 0.78
N GLU A 35 24.30 -28.18 1.98
CA GLU A 35 23.78 -29.22 2.88
C GLU A 35 22.60 -29.98 2.24
N VAL A 36 21.68 -29.26 1.60
CA VAL A 36 20.56 -29.86 0.87
C VAL A 36 21.05 -30.64 -0.36
N ASP A 37 22.02 -30.11 -1.11
CA ASP A 37 22.60 -30.80 -2.27
C ASP A 37 23.30 -32.11 -1.87
N GLN A 38 24.10 -32.08 -0.80
CA GLN A 38 24.74 -33.26 -0.25
C GLN A 38 23.71 -34.32 0.16
N ALA A 39 22.64 -33.91 0.83
CA ALA A 39 21.55 -34.82 1.20
C ALA A 39 20.79 -35.38 -0.02
N LEU A 40 20.87 -34.73 -1.18
CA LEU A 40 20.29 -35.19 -2.44
C LEU A 40 21.27 -35.96 -3.34
N ASP A 41 22.48 -36.27 -2.86
CA ASP A 41 23.59 -36.88 -3.60
C ASP A 41 24.04 -36.05 -4.82
N GLY A 42 24.14 -34.73 -4.67
CA GLY A 42 24.68 -33.84 -5.71
C GLY A 42 23.68 -33.46 -6.83
N ALA A 43 22.39 -33.69 -6.61
CA ALA A 43 21.36 -33.45 -7.62
C ALA A 43 21.24 -31.96 -8.03
N ILE A 44 21.42 -31.03 -7.08
CA ILE A 44 21.40 -29.59 -7.38
C ILE A 44 22.66 -29.23 -8.17
N THR A 45 23.84 -29.73 -7.77
CA THR A 45 25.09 -29.53 -8.53
C THR A 45 24.95 -30.02 -9.97
N SER A 46 24.39 -31.22 -10.20
CA SER A 46 24.14 -31.73 -11.56
C SER A 46 23.25 -30.78 -12.38
N LEU A 47 22.17 -30.25 -11.79
CA LEU A 47 21.29 -29.31 -12.49
C LEU A 47 21.95 -27.95 -12.76
N ILE A 48 22.89 -27.52 -11.93
CA ILE A 48 23.72 -26.34 -12.17
C ILE A 48 24.64 -26.58 -13.37
N GLU A 49 25.33 -27.73 -13.41
CA GLU A 49 26.23 -28.12 -14.50
C GLU A 49 25.49 -28.25 -15.85
N ASP A 50 24.27 -28.79 -15.83
CA ASP A 50 23.39 -28.88 -17.00
C ASP A 50 22.76 -27.54 -17.40
N GLY A 51 22.93 -26.49 -16.59
CA GLY A 51 22.40 -25.15 -16.83
C GLY A 51 20.90 -25.01 -16.62
N GLU A 52 20.29 -25.94 -15.88
CA GLU A 52 18.86 -25.92 -15.50
C GLU A 52 18.59 -25.03 -14.28
N ILE A 53 19.58 -24.84 -13.42
CA ILE A 53 19.54 -23.88 -12.32
C ILE A 53 20.66 -22.87 -12.49
N LYS A 54 20.32 -21.59 -12.67
CA LYS A 54 21.30 -20.52 -12.89
C LYS A 54 21.41 -19.53 -11.74
N GLY A 55 20.45 -19.55 -10.81
CA GLY A 55 20.32 -18.56 -9.74
C GLY A 55 19.80 -17.20 -10.23
N ASN A 56 19.17 -17.16 -11.41
CA ASN A 56 18.60 -15.93 -11.97
C ASN A 56 17.52 -15.39 -11.04
N ARG A 57 17.39 -14.05 -10.98
CA ARG A 57 16.37 -13.40 -10.15
C ARG A 57 14.97 -13.94 -10.47
N GLY A 58 14.31 -14.52 -9.47
CA GLY A 58 12.93 -15.03 -9.60
C GLY A 58 12.83 -16.43 -10.20
N GLU A 59 13.96 -17.07 -10.53
CA GLU A 59 14.01 -18.47 -10.95
C GLU A 59 13.57 -19.39 -9.81
N LEU A 60 12.70 -20.36 -10.10
CA LEU A 60 12.22 -21.34 -9.13
C LEU A 60 12.34 -22.73 -9.73
N THR A 61 13.15 -23.59 -9.09
CA THR A 61 13.31 -24.98 -9.49
C THR A 61 12.80 -25.89 -8.37
N LEU A 62 11.81 -26.73 -8.68
CA LEU A 62 11.20 -27.67 -7.75
C LEU A 62 11.78 -29.08 -7.97
N LEU A 63 12.44 -29.63 -6.97
CA LEU A 63 12.95 -31.00 -6.96
C LEU A 63 12.09 -31.88 -6.04
N HIS A 64 11.92 -33.14 -6.43
CA HIS A 64 11.36 -34.17 -5.56
C HIS A 64 12.49 -34.92 -4.86
N THR A 65 12.40 -35.06 -3.54
CA THR A 65 13.50 -35.62 -2.72
C THR A 65 13.58 -37.13 -2.79
N LEU A 66 12.51 -37.81 -3.24
CA LEU A 66 12.40 -39.27 -3.34
C LEU A 66 12.78 -40.01 -2.04
N GLY A 67 12.51 -39.38 -0.89
CA GLY A 67 12.78 -39.96 0.43
C GLY A 67 14.21 -39.76 0.96
N LYS A 68 15.08 -39.05 0.22
CA LYS A 68 16.43 -38.71 0.69
C LYS A 68 16.44 -37.66 1.81
N LEU A 69 15.38 -36.86 1.87
CA LEU A 69 15.11 -35.88 2.93
C LEU A 69 13.77 -36.20 3.58
N PRO A 70 13.55 -35.81 4.87
CA PRO A 70 12.23 -35.88 5.50
C PRO A 70 11.18 -35.07 4.73
N SER A 71 11.59 -33.94 4.15
CA SER A 71 10.75 -33.18 3.25
C SER A 71 10.56 -33.86 1.90
N LYS A 72 9.37 -33.73 1.31
CA LYS A 72 9.03 -34.35 0.01
C LYS A 72 9.54 -33.56 -1.20
N ARG A 73 9.83 -32.27 -1.02
CA ARG A 73 10.16 -31.34 -2.10
C ARG A 73 11.19 -30.31 -1.65
N VAL A 74 12.08 -29.90 -2.56
CA VAL A 74 12.98 -28.77 -2.39
C VAL A 74 12.65 -27.73 -3.45
N VAL A 75 12.54 -26.46 -3.06
CA VAL A 75 12.52 -25.34 -3.99
C VAL A 75 13.86 -24.61 -3.90
N VAL A 76 14.58 -24.55 -5.00
CA VAL A 76 15.75 -23.67 -5.17
C VAL A 76 15.25 -22.35 -5.73
N ALA A 77 15.49 -21.27 -4.99
CA ALA A 77 14.98 -19.94 -5.28
C ALA A 77 16.12 -19.00 -5.70
N GLY A 78 16.11 -18.57 -6.95
CA GLY A 78 17.14 -17.72 -7.55
C GLY A 78 17.04 -16.26 -7.09
N LEU A 79 18.10 -15.79 -6.44
CA LEU A 79 18.22 -14.44 -5.87
C LEU A 79 18.77 -13.41 -6.88
N GLY A 80 19.46 -13.86 -7.94
CA GLY A 80 20.22 -13.01 -8.84
C GLY A 80 21.64 -12.73 -8.31
N TYR A 81 22.25 -11.64 -8.78
CA TYR A 81 23.57 -11.20 -8.31
C TYR A 81 23.49 -10.62 -6.89
N SER A 82 24.48 -10.93 -6.04
CA SER A 82 24.57 -10.50 -4.63
C SER A 82 24.31 -8.99 -4.45
N ASP A 83 25.04 -8.15 -5.19
CA ASP A 83 24.93 -6.69 -5.11
C ASP A 83 23.57 -6.13 -5.58
N SER A 84 22.76 -6.93 -6.26
CA SER A 84 21.42 -6.56 -6.74
C SER A 84 20.29 -7.13 -5.88
N VAL A 85 20.61 -7.93 -4.86
CA VAL A 85 19.62 -8.42 -3.90
C VAL A 85 19.16 -7.24 -3.05
N SER A 86 17.85 -7.10 -2.90
CA SER A 86 17.22 -6.08 -2.07
C SER A 86 15.98 -6.65 -1.40
N ILE A 87 15.44 -5.89 -0.44
CA ILE A 87 14.19 -6.23 0.26
C ILE A 87 13.05 -6.55 -0.74
N ASN A 88 12.98 -5.84 -1.86
CA ASN A 88 11.99 -6.06 -2.91
C ASN A 88 12.23 -7.34 -3.72
N THR A 89 13.49 -7.68 -3.98
CA THR A 89 13.86 -8.92 -4.67
C THR A 89 13.43 -10.12 -3.83
N VAL A 90 13.74 -10.11 -2.54
CA VAL A 90 13.36 -11.19 -1.61
C VAL A 90 11.84 -11.27 -1.45
N ARG A 91 11.15 -10.13 -1.28
CA ARG A 91 9.69 -10.08 -1.19
C ARG A 91 9.00 -10.67 -2.42
N ALA A 92 9.43 -10.29 -3.62
CA ALA A 92 8.88 -10.84 -4.86
C ALA A 92 9.18 -12.34 -5.04
N LEU A 93 10.36 -12.79 -4.60
CA LEU A 93 10.77 -14.19 -4.65
C LEU A 93 9.93 -15.04 -3.68
N ALA A 94 9.79 -14.62 -2.42
CA ALA A 94 8.97 -15.30 -1.43
C ALA A 94 7.49 -15.38 -1.83
N ALA A 95 6.95 -14.32 -2.45
CA ALA A 95 5.62 -14.34 -3.05
C ALA A 95 5.48 -15.42 -4.14
N SER A 96 6.50 -15.54 -5.00
CA SER A 96 6.51 -16.51 -6.09
C SER A 96 6.66 -17.94 -5.58
N VAL A 97 7.51 -18.16 -4.57
CA VAL A 97 7.63 -19.45 -3.85
C VAL A 97 6.30 -19.87 -3.25
N GLY A 98 5.64 -18.98 -2.49
CA GLY A 98 4.35 -19.28 -1.86
C GLY A 98 3.30 -19.67 -2.89
N ARG A 99 3.20 -18.93 -4.01
CA ARG A 99 2.27 -19.26 -5.11
C ARG A 99 2.59 -20.58 -5.80
N LEU A 100 3.88 -20.86 -6.05
CA LEU A 100 4.33 -22.13 -6.62
C LEU A 100 3.91 -23.29 -5.72
N LEU A 101 4.24 -23.22 -4.43
CA LEU A 101 3.94 -24.27 -3.46
C LEU A 101 2.42 -24.50 -3.32
N ARG A 102 1.63 -23.41 -3.24
CA ARG A 102 0.17 -23.49 -3.28
C ARG A 102 -0.35 -24.22 -4.52
N SER A 103 0.21 -23.94 -5.70
CA SER A 103 -0.19 -24.61 -6.96
C SER A 103 0.08 -26.12 -6.96
N LYS A 104 0.96 -26.59 -6.05
CA LYS A 104 1.28 -28.01 -5.85
C LYS A 104 0.53 -28.63 -4.66
N GLY A 105 -0.43 -27.91 -4.08
CA GLY A 105 -1.21 -28.38 -2.93
C GLY A 105 -0.42 -28.42 -1.62
N VAL A 106 0.69 -27.69 -1.53
CA VAL A 106 1.46 -27.57 -0.27
C VAL A 106 0.77 -26.57 0.64
N THR A 107 0.56 -26.97 1.89
CA THR A 107 -0.12 -26.17 2.93
C THR A 107 0.83 -25.62 3.98
N GLN A 108 2.05 -26.15 4.09
CA GLN A 108 3.09 -25.66 4.97
C GLN A 108 4.46 -25.88 4.34
N PHE A 109 5.42 -25.01 4.60
CA PHE A 109 6.79 -25.18 4.15
C PHE A 109 7.79 -24.55 5.11
N VAL A 110 9.04 -25.00 5.01
CA VAL A 110 10.16 -24.44 5.78
C VAL A 110 11.10 -23.72 4.83
N SER A 111 11.60 -22.55 5.22
CA SER A 111 12.51 -21.76 4.39
C SER A 111 13.71 -21.33 5.21
N VAL A 112 14.87 -21.25 4.56
CA VAL A 112 15.93 -20.36 5.06
C VAL A 112 15.45 -18.91 5.01
N VAL A 113 16.08 -18.04 5.79
CA VAL A 113 15.84 -16.59 5.69
C VAL A 113 16.52 -16.06 4.42
N LEU A 114 15.80 -16.11 3.29
CA LEU A 114 16.31 -15.75 1.96
C LEU A 114 16.90 -14.34 1.94
N GLY A 115 18.09 -14.20 1.35
CA GLY A 115 18.77 -12.91 1.19
C GLY A 115 19.60 -12.44 2.39
N THR A 116 19.64 -13.22 3.49
CA THR A 116 20.47 -12.88 4.66
C THR A 116 21.94 -12.77 4.26
N GLY A 117 22.56 -11.62 4.55
CA GLY A 117 23.96 -11.34 4.22
C GLY A 117 24.19 -10.83 2.79
N GLU A 118 23.15 -10.76 1.96
CA GLU A 118 23.23 -10.32 0.56
C GLU A 118 22.77 -8.87 0.41
N GLY A 119 23.40 -8.11 -0.48
CA GLY A 119 23.01 -6.71 -0.75
C GLY A 119 23.01 -5.80 0.50
N GLY A 120 23.75 -6.18 1.55
CA GLY A 120 23.81 -5.46 2.82
C GLY A 120 22.67 -5.79 3.81
N MET A 121 21.78 -6.73 3.49
CA MET A 121 20.64 -7.04 4.36
C MET A 121 21.01 -7.94 5.54
N GLY A 122 20.54 -7.56 6.73
CA GLY A 122 20.63 -8.38 7.94
C GLY A 122 19.55 -9.46 8.04
N GLU A 123 19.59 -10.26 9.11
CA GLU A 123 18.57 -11.30 9.38
C GLU A 123 17.16 -10.72 9.50
N SER A 124 17.00 -9.58 10.20
CA SER A 124 15.70 -8.97 10.46
C SER A 124 15.04 -8.46 9.16
N GLU A 125 15.79 -7.72 8.34
CA GLU A 125 15.29 -7.19 7.06
C GLU A 125 14.95 -8.31 6.07
N SER A 126 15.77 -9.35 6.03
CA SER A 126 15.54 -10.53 5.18
C SER A 126 14.30 -11.30 5.63
N ALA A 127 14.13 -11.51 6.94
CA ALA A 127 12.94 -12.17 7.50
C ALA A 127 11.66 -11.36 7.25
N GLN A 128 11.72 -10.03 7.42
CA GLN A 128 10.64 -9.11 7.06
C GLN A 128 10.25 -9.29 5.59
N ALA A 129 11.21 -9.27 4.68
CA ALA A 129 10.96 -9.42 3.25
C ALA A 129 10.32 -10.76 2.88
N VAL A 130 10.81 -11.86 3.48
CA VAL A 130 10.25 -13.21 3.25
C VAL A 130 8.79 -13.27 3.71
N VAL A 131 8.51 -12.78 4.92
CA VAL A 131 7.16 -12.79 5.48
C VAL A 131 6.21 -11.91 4.67
N GLU A 132 6.59 -10.67 4.38
CA GLU A 132 5.78 -9.79 3.54
C GLU A 132 5.52 -10.41 2.18
N GLY A 133 6.56 -10.97 1.55
CA GLY A 133 6.43 -11.59 0.24
C GLY A 133 5.44 -12.74 0.24
N ALA A 134 5.56 -13.63 1.21
CA ALA A 134 4.65 -14.75 1.35
C ALA A 134 3.21 -14.29 1.58
N GLU A 135 2.94 -13.45 2.59
CA GLU A 135 1.58 -13.01 2.92
C GLU A 135 0.94 -12.17 1.82
N LEU A 136 1.69 -11.23 1.22
CA LEU A 136 1.19 -10.41 0.13
C LEU A 136 0.97 -11.21 -1.15
N GLY A 137 1.87 -12.15 -1.46
CA GLY A 137 1.80 -12.99 -2.65
C GLY A 137 0.72 -14.07 -2.58
N LEU A 138 0.38 -14.52 -1.37
CA LEU A 138 -0.65 -15.51 -1.09
C LEU A 138 -2.04 -14.90 -0.90
N TYR A 139 -2.14 -13.58 -0.70
CA TYR A 139 -3.41 -12.86 -0.60
C TYR A 139 -4.38 -13.22 -1.73
N ARG A 140 -5.64 -13.43 -1.34
CA ARG A 140 -6.75 -13.69 -2.25
C ARG A 140 -7.99 -12.98 -1.75
N PHE A 141 -8.70 -12.33 -2.67
CA PHE A 141 -10.02 -11.77 -2.39
C PHE A 141 -11.10 -12.70 -2.94
N ASP A 142 -11.51 -13.68 -2.13
CA ASP A 142 -12.55 -14.66 -2.48
C ASP A 142 -13.80 -14.56 -1.61
N LYS A 143 -13.96 -13.45 -0.87
CA LYS A 143 -15.08 -13.20 0.06
C LYS A 143 -16.46 -13.50 -0.54
N HIS A 144 -16.63 -13.21 -1.84
CA HIS A 144 -17.88 -13.39 -2.58
C HIS A 144 -17.96 -14.67 -3.42
N LYS A 145 -16.94 -15.53 -3.38
CA LYS A 145 -16.96 -16.81 -4.10
C LYS A 145 -17.54 -17.90 -3.21
N THR A 146 -18.44 -18.70 -3.78
CA THR A 146 -19.01 -19.88 -3.12
C THR A 146 -18.06 -21.07 -3.12
N ASP A 147 -17.19 -21.18 -4.12
CA ASP A 147 -16.11 -22.17 -4.15
C ASP A 147 -14.84 -21.62 -3.48
N GLN A 148 -14.50 -22.20 -2.33
CA GLN A 148 -13.30 -21.90 -1.55
C GLN A 148 -12.36 -23.11 -1.45
N SER A 149 -12.51 -24.11 -2.32
CA SER A 149 -11.78 -25.39 -2.26
C SER A 149 -10.28 -25.31 -2.59
N SER A 150 -9.78 -24.13 -2.94
CA SER A 150 -8.38 -23.97 -3.32
C SER A 150 -7.43 -24.20 -2.15
N PRO A 151 -6.29 -24.89 -2.35
CA PRO A 151 -5.26 -25.01 -1.33
C PRO A 151 -4.79 -23.65 -0.82
N GLN A 152 -4.51 -23.59 0.48
CA GLN A 152 -3.92 -22.43 1.14
C GLN A 152 -2.64 -22.85 1.86
N VAL A 153 -1.60 -22.02 1.76
CA VAL A 153 -0.44 -22.15 2.62
C VAL A 153 -0.83 -21.51 3.96
N GLY A 154 -0.98 -22.35 4.98
CA GLY A 154 -1.37 -21.96 6.32
C GLY A 154 -0.18 -21.67 7.24
N GLU A 155 0.99 -22.25 6.98
CA GLU A 155 2.15 -22.17 7.87
C GLU A 155 3.48 -21.98 7.10
N ILE A 156 4.35 -21.13 7.64
CA ILE A 156 5.76 -20.98 7.22
C ILE A 156 6.67 -21.04 8.44
N THR A 157 7.70 -21.89 8.37
CA THR A 157 8.78 -21.87 9.37
C THR A 157 10.04 -21.29 8.76
N LEU A 158 10.66 -20.32 9.44
CA LEU A 158 11.97 -19.79 9.07
C LEU A 158 13.07 -20.48 9.89
N ILE A 159 14.11 -20.92 9.22
CA ILE A 159 15.26 -21.58 9.85
C ILE A 159 16.33 -20.55 10.20
N ALA A 160 16.64 -20.48 11.50
CA ALA A 160 17.83 -19.82 12.02
C ALA A 160 19.01 -20.80 12.03
N THR A 161 20.20 -20.34 11.65
CA THR A 161 21.41 -21.19 11.65
C THR A 161 21.83 -21.58 13.07
N ASP A 162 21.48 -20.78 14.07
CA ASP A 162 21.77 -20.98 15.48
C ASP A 162 20.83 -20.12 16.34
N ASP A 163 20.76 -20.42 17.64
CA ASP A 163 19.83 -19.79 18.58
C ASP A 163 20.05 -18.27 18.72
N SER A 164 21.28 -17.77 18.49
CA SER A 164 21.58 -16.35 18.69
C SER A 164 20.90 -15.45 17.65
N LYS A 165 20.51 -16.01 16.51
CA LYS A 165 19.83 -15.28 15.43
C LYS A 165 18.31 -15.24 15.55
N ILE A 166 17.72 -16.12 16.38
CA ILE A 166 16.26 -16.27 16.48
C ILE A 166 15.60 -14.92 16.78
N ALA A 167 16.09 -14.17 17.76
CA ALA A 167 15.48 -12.90 18.16
C ALA A 167 15.44 -11.85 17.02
N ASN A 168 16.50 -11.75 16.22
CA ASN A 168 16.56 -10.82 15.09
C ASN A 168 15.58 -11.24 13.98
N ILE A 169 15.49 -12.55 13.70
CA ILE A 169 14.56 -13.10 12.71
C ILE A 169 13.12 -12.91 13.19
N GLU A 170 12.80 -13.19 14.46
CA GLU A 170 11.47 -12.98 15.06
C GLU A 170 11.05 -11.51 15.00
N SER A 171 11.97 -10.58 15.24
CA SER A 171 11.71 -9.14 15.07
C SER A 171 11.33 -8.80 13.62
N GLY A 172 12.08 -9.33 12.65
CA GLY A 172 11.76 -9.19 11.22
C GLY A 172 10.42 -9.82 10.84
N VAL A 173 10.13 -11.02 11.36
CA VAL A 173 8.84 -11.71 11.18
C VAL A 173 7.69 -10.86 11.69
N ASN A 174 7.78 -10.35 12.92
CA ASN A 174 6.74 -9.52 13.53
C ASN A 174 6.47 -8.26 12.70
N ARG A 175 7.54 -7.56 12.29
CA ARG A 175 7.44 -6.38 11.44
C ARG A 175 6.79 -6.70 10.09
N GLY A 176 7.23 -7.78 9.43
CA GLY A 176 6.70 -8.19 8.14
C GLY A 176 5.21 -8.54 8.19
N ARG A 177 4.76 -9.20 9.26
CA ARG A 177 3.32 -9.51 9.49
C ARG A 177 2.50 -8.24 9.65
N ILE A 178 2.94 -7.32 10.50
CA ILE A 178 2.23 -6.04 10.73
C ILE A 178 2.03 -5.29 9.41
N ILE A 179 3.10 -5.17 8.62
CA ILE A 179 3.07 -4.46 7.34
C ILE A 179 2.20 -5.21 6.31
N ALA A 180 2.35 -6.52 6.18
CA ALA A 180 1.56 -7.30 5.23
C ALA A 180 0.07 -7.30 5.55
N ASP A 181 -0.29 -7.40 6.83
CA ASP A 181 -1.68 -7.30 7.31
C ASP A 181 -2.29 -5.93 7.02
N ALA A 182 -1.53 -4.85 7.20
CA ALA A 182 -1.97 -3.49 6.87
C ALA A 182 -2.19 -3.29 5.37
N VAL A 183 -1.27 -3.77 4.53
CA VAL A 183 -1.40 -3.74 3.07
C VAL A 183 -2.60 -4.58 2.63
N ASN A 184 -2.76 -5.79 3.16
CA ASN A 184 -3.87 -6.67 2.81
C ASN A 184 -5.22 -6.15 3.32
N LEU A 185 -5.27 -5.39 4.41
CA LEU A 185 -6.46 -4.64 4.82
C LEU A 185 -6.84 -3.60 3.77
N CYS A 186 -5.88 -2.77 3.32
CA CYS A 186 -6.11 -1.81 2.23
C CYS A 186 -6.59 -2.52 0.96
N ARG A 187 -5.94 -3.62 0.56
CA ARG A 187 -6.35 -4.42 -0.60
C ARG A 187 -7.76 -4.96 -0.46
N SER A 188 -8.15 -5.40 0.73
CA SER A 188 -9.48 -5.97 0.97
C SER A 188 -10.56 -4.93 0.82
N MET A 189 -10.37 -3.73 1.39
CA MET A 189 -11.32 -2.64 1.21
C MET A 189 -11.41 -2.22 -0.27
N ALA A 190 -10.29 -2.04 -0.97
CA ALA A 190 -10.27 -1.61 -2.38
C ALA A 190 -10.70 -2.68 -3.41
N ASN A 191 -10.69 -3.96 -3.02
CA ASN A 191 -11.22 -5.05 -3.85
C ASN A 191 -12.70 -5.32 -3.60
N GLU A 192 -13.24 -4.92 -2.46
CA GLU A 192 -14.65 -5.01 -2.14
C GLU A 192 -15.49 -4.25 -3.18
N PRO A 193 -16.58 -4.82 -3.71
CA PRO A 193 -17.52 -4.08 -4.55
C PRO A 193 -18.21 -2.96 -3.74
N PRO A 194 -18.65 -1.88 -4.42
CA PRO A 194 -19.11 -0.66 -3.75
C PRO A 194 -20.33 -0.89 -2.86
N ASN A 195 -21.21 -1.82 -3.22
CA ASN A 195 -22.38 -2.19 -2.41
C ASN A 195 -22.03 -2.91 -1.08
N PHE A 196 -20.77 -3.32 -0.89
CA PHE A 196 -20.25 -3.92 0.34
C PHE A 196 -19.12 -3.08 0.98
N MET A 197 -18.75 -1.95 0.38
CA MET A 197 -17.78 -0.99 0.90
C MET A 197 -18.30 0.42 0.72
N THR A 198 -19.38 0.75 1.43
CA THR A 198 -19.92 2.11 1.47
C THR A 198 -19.07 3.01 2.41
N PRO A 199 -19.28 4.34 2.43
CA PRO A 199 -18.61 5.22 3.39
C PRO A 199 -18.85 4.79 4.84
N THR A 200 -20.06 4.27 5.14
CA THR A 200 -20.41 3.69 6.44
C THR A 200 -19.55 2.46 6.75
N MET A 201 -19.46 1.50 5.81
CA MET A 201 -18.63 0.29 5.99
C MET A 201 -17.14 0.64 6.12
N MET A 202 -16.67 1.66 5.40
CA MET A 202 -15.29 2.14 5.51
C MET A 202 -15.00 2.72 6.91
N ALA A 203 -15.96 3.46 7.48
CA ALA A 203 -15.87 3.95 8.85
C ALA A 203 -15.88 2.81 9.89
N GLU A 204 -16.66 1.74 9.66
CA GLU A 204 -16.65 0.53 10.49
C GLU A 204 -15.29 -0.18 10.44
N ASN A 205 -14.67 -0.29 9.26
CA ASN A 205 -13.31 -0.84 9.14
C ASN A 205 -12.28 0.00 9.92
N ALA A 206 -12.41 1.33 9.89
CA ALA A 206 -11.55 2.21 10.68
C ALA A 206 -11.77 2.04 12.19
N LEU A 207 -13.03 1.85 12.63
CA LEU A 207 -13.37 1.55 14.02
C LEU A 207 -12.78 0.22 14.50
N ASP A 208 -12.77 -0.81 13.65
CA ASP A 208 -12.12 -2.09 13.94
C ASP A 208 -10.60 -1.92 14.12
N VAL A 209 -9.97 -1.09 13.27
CA VAL A 209 -8.56 -0.72 13.43
C VAL A 209 -8.32 0.00 14.76
N ALA A 210 -9.12 1.01 15.08
CA ALA A 210 -9.00 1.76 16.33
C ALA A 210 -9.17 0.85 17.56
N THR A 211 -10.18 -0.02 17.54
CA THR A 211 -10.48 -0.96 18.63
C THR A 211 -9.34 -1.97 18.83
N SER A 212 -8.80 -2.52 17.74
CA SER A 212 -7.75 -3.56 17.80
C SER A 212 -6.36 -3.02 18.14
N THR A 213 -6.10 -1.73 17.91
CA THR A 213 -4.79 -1.11 18.13
C THR A 213 -4.77 -0.13 19.31
N GLY A 214 -5.94 0.34 19.77
CA GLY A 214 -6.08 1.29 20.87
C GLY A 214 -5.86 2.76 20.48
N ILE A 215 -5.78 3.10 19.19
CA ILE A 215 -5.72 4.50 18.74
C ILE A 215 -7.10 5.15 18.83
N GLU A 216 -7.12 6.48 18.91
CA GLU A 216 -8.38 7.23 18.99
C GLU A 216 -9.05 7.30 17.62
N ILE A 217 -10.38 7.28 17.60
CA ILE A 217 -11.19 7.47 16.40
C ILE A 217 -12.32 8.45 16.64
N GLU A 218 -12.52 9.32 15.66
CA GLU A 218 -13.68 10.20 15.54
C GLU A 218 -14.25 10.02 14.13
N VAL A 219 -15.58 9.92 14.01
CA VAL A 219 -16.27 9.84 12.73
C VAL A 219 -17.32 10.94 12.68
N LEU A 220 -17.10 11.97 11.86
CA LEU A 220 -18.03 13.07 11.72
C LEU A 220 -19.10 12.74 10.67
N ASP A 221 -20.34 13.02 11.02
CA ASP A 221 -21.50 12.87 10.15
C ASP A 221 -21.84 14.16 9.39
N ARG A 222 -22.87 14.08 8.54
CA ARG A 222 -23.30 15.20 7.68
C ARG A 222 -23.60 16.48 8.48
N PRO A 223 -24.41 16.46 9.56
CA PRO A 223 -24.60 17.62 10.43
C PRO A 223 -23.30 18.25 10.94
N GLN A 224 -22.38 17.44 11.48
CA GLN A 224 -21.11 17.93 12.03
C GLN A 224 -20.21 18.55 10.94
N MET A 225 -20.13 17.91 9.77
CA MET A 225 -19.41 18.45 8.61
C MET A 225 -20.01 19.77 8.11
N ALA A 226 -21.35 19.91 8.19
CA ALA A 226 -22.02 21.15 7.79
C ALA A 226 -21.73 22.30 8.76
N GLU A 227 -21.67 22.03 10.06
CA GLU A 227 -21.27 23.00 11.08
C GLU A 227 -19.82 23.47 10.90
N LEU A 228 -18.92 22.56 10.50
CA LEU A 228 -17.53 22.88 10.16
C LEU A 228 -17.38 23.59 8.81
N GLY A 229 -18.45 23.73 8.02
CA GLY A 229 -18.40 24.42 6.73
C GLY A 229 -17.76 23.61 5.59
N MET A 230 -17.76 22.28 5.66
CA MET A 230 -17.19 21.38 4.64
C MET A 230 -18.07 21.27 3.38
N GLY A 231 -18.33 22.40 2.73
CA GLY A 231 -19.23 22.48 1.59
C GLY A 231 -18.70 21.82 0.32
N ALA A 232 -17.40 21.61 0.18
CA ALA A 232 -16.84 20.91 -0.98
C ALA A 232 -17.12 19.40 -0.90
N LEU A 233 -16.85 18.78 0.25
CA LEU A 233 -17.17 17.38 0.53
C LEU A 233 -18.67 17.13 0.49
N LEU A 234 -19.46 17.96 1.20
CA LEU A 234 -20.91 17.81 1.23
C LEU A 234 -21.57 18.03 -0.14
N GLY A 235 -20.97 18.87 -0.98
CA GLY A 235 -21.35 19.07 -2.38
C GLY A 235 -21.19 17.79 -3.21
N VAL A 236 -20.09 17.04 -3.05
CA VAL A 236 -19.95 15.73 -3.73
C VAL A 236 -20.99 14.73 -3.20
N ALA A 237 -21.17 14.70 -1.88
CA ALA A 237 -21.99 13.71 -1.19
C ALA A 237 -23.51 13.84 -1.35
N GLN A 238 -24.03 14.95 -1.90
CA GLN A 238 -25.47 15.21 -1.90
C GLN A 238 -26.25 14.38 -2.94
N GLY A 239 -25.55 13.74 -3.87
CA GLY A 239 -26.15 12.88 -4.91
C GLY A 239 -26.44 11.46 -4.46
N SER A 240 -25.72 10.93 -3.45
CA SER A 240 -25.93 9.57 -2.93
C SER A 240 -26.95 9.56 -1.78
N ASP A 241 -27.69 8.45 -1.68
CA ASP A 241 -28.51 8.13 -0.50
C ASP A 241 -27.63 7.70 0.68
N GLU A 242 -26.41 7.25 0.40
CA GLU A 242 -25.50 6.75 1.42
C GLU A 242 -24.74 7.90 2.09
N PRO A 243 -24.74 7.99 3.43
CA PRO A 243 -24.27 9.19 4.11
C PRO A 243 -22.75 9.33 4.05
N PRO A 244 -22.21 10.54 3.82
CA PRO A 244 -20.78 10.77 3.89
C PRO A 244 -20.27 10.61 5.32
N LYS A 245 -18.98 10.28 5.44
CA LYS A 245 -18.25 10.14 6.70
C LYS A 245 -16.92 10.86 6.59
N LEU A 246 -16.58 11.70 7.56
CA LEU A 246 -15.18 12.12 7.75
C LEU A 246 -14.59 11.27 8.87
N ILE A 247 -13.70 10.35 8.51
CA ILE A 247 -13.07 9.43 9.45
C ILE A 247 -11.74 10.06 9.90
N VAL A 248 -11.49 10.09 11.21
CA VAL A 248 -10.30 10.68 11.81
C VAL A 248 -9.71 9.68 12.80
N LEU A 249 -8.49 9.21 12.55
CA LEU A 249 -7.72 8.32 13.41
C LEU A 249 -6.55 9.08 14.01
N ARG A 250 -6.30 8.97 15.31
CA ARG A 250 -5.20 9.70 15.98
C ARG A 250 -4.29 8.73 16.72
N TYR A 251 -3.02 8.72 16.33
CA TYR A 251 -1.94 8.01 17.01
C TYR A 251 -1.03 9.03 17.71
N HIS A 252 -0.89 8.89 19.02
CA HIS A 252 -0.08 9.77 19.86
C HIS A 252 1.26 9.11 20.22
N GLY A 253 2.19 9.08 19.26
CA GLY A 253 3.52 8.49 19.45
C GLY A 253 4.54 9.40 20.13
N ASP A 254 4.29 10.71 20.16
CA ASP A 254 5.14 11.71 20.83
C ASP A 254 4.27 12.78 21.53
N PRO A 255 3.42 12.39 22.51
CA PRO A 255 2.32 13.23 23.02
C PRO A 255 2.78 14.53 23.70
N ASN A 256 4.07 14.68 24.01
CA ASN A 256 4.62 15.88 24.64
C ASN A 256 5.26 16.85 23.63
N ASN A 257 5.23 16.53 22.33
CA ASN A 257 5.83 17.31 21.26
C ASN A 257 4.82 17.52 20.13
N GLU A 258 3.94 18.50 20.31
CA GLU A 258 2.86 18.79 19.35
C GLU A 258 3.38 19.18 17.96
N GLU A 259 4.60 19.72 17.84
CA GLU A 259 5.24 20.07 16.57
C GLU A 259 5.73 18.85 15.78
N ASN A 260 5.96 17.71 16.46
CA ASN A 260 6.30 16.45 15.80
C ASN A 260 5.02 15.74 15.35
N ASN A 261 4.38 16.33 14.35
CA ASN A 261 3.10 15.86 13.83
C ASN A 261 3.14 15.60 12.32
N LEU A 262 2.34 14.61 11.90
CA LEU A 262 2.17 14.21 10.52
C LEU A 262 0.67 13.99 10.24
N GLY A 263 0.14 14.68 9.23
CA GLY A 263 -1.20 14.40 8.69
C GLY A 263 -1.10 13.55 7.45
N ILE A 264 -1.85 12.46 7.42
CA ILE A 264 -2.03 11.64 6.22
C ILE A 264 -3.50 11.66 5.82
N VAL A 265 -3.80 12.18 4.62
CA VAL A 265 -5.19 12.41 4.16
C VAL A 265 -5.48 11.54 2.94
N GLY A 266 -6.58 10.77 2.93
CA GLY A 266 -6.84 9.80 1.87
C GLY A 266 -8.18 10.00 1.19
N LYS A 267 -8.20 10.10 -0.14
CA LYS A 267 -9.46 10.14 -0.92
C LYS A 267 -10.30 8.89 -0.63
N GLY A 268 -11.51 9.08 -0.12
CA GLY A 268 -12.43 8.01 0.28
C GLY A 268 -13.67 7.89 -0.63
N ILE A 269 -13.54 8.04 -1.95
CA ILE A 269 -14.69 7.91 -2.86
C ILE A 269 -15.00 6.42 -3.06
N THR A 270 -15.98 5.89 -2.34
CA THR A 270 -16.26 4.44 -2.34
C THR A 270 -16.87 3.95 -3.64
N PHE A 271 -17.51 4.86 -4.38
CA PHE A 271 -17.84 4.66 -5.78
C PHE A 271 -17.90 5.99 -6.50
N ASP A 272 -17.29 6.03 -7.68
CA ASP A 272 -17.29 7.21 -8.54
C ASP A 272 -17.97 6.93 -9.88
N SER A 273 -19.18 7.46 -10.03
CA SER A 273 -19.90 7.45 -11.30
C SER A 273 -19.55 8.65 -12.19
N GLY A 274 -18.86 9.65 -11.64
CA GLY A 274 -18.66 10.99 -12.20
C GLY A 274 -19.76 11.99 -11.88
N GLY A 275 -20.82 11.59 -11.16
CA GLY A 275 -21.94 12.46 -10.85
C GLY A 275 -22.75 12.78 -12.11
N LEU A 276 -23.02 14.06 -12.37
CA LEU A 276 -23.75 14.47 -13.59
C LEU A 276 -22.86 14.47 -14.85
N ASP A 277 -21.56 14.67 -14.69
CA ASP A 277 -20.54 14.40 -15.72
C ASP A 277 -20.23 12.90 -15.79
N LEU A 278 -21.28 12.12 -16.09
CA LEU A 278 -21.28 10.67 -15.96
C LEU A 278 -20.17 10.00 -16.79
N LYS A 279 -19.41 9.12 -16.13
CA LYS A 279 -18.41 8.28 -16.80
C LYS A 279 -19.05 7.36 -17.83
N SER A 280 -18.26 7.00 -18.84
CA SER A 280 -18.61 5.88 -19.73
C SER A 280 -18.72 4.57 -18.94
N ALA A 281 -19.52 3.61 -19.42
CA ALA A 281 -19.68 2.31 -18.76
C ALA A 281 -18.34 1.57 -18.53
N ALA A 282 -17.41 1.66 -19.48
CA ALA A 282 -16.08 1.07 -19.34
C ALA A 282 -15.23 1.82 -18.29
N GLY A 283 -15.30 3.15 -18.26
CA GLY A 283 -14.60 3.97 -17.27
C GLY A 283 -15.12 3.79 -15.84
N MET A 284 -16.38 3.39 -15.68
CA MET A 284 -17.03 3.23 -14.38
C MET A 284 -16.75 1.87 -13.71
N LEU A 285 -16.50 0.81 -14.49
CA LEU A 285 -16.38 -0.57 -14.00
C LEU A 285 -15.36 -0.75 -12.86
N GLU A 286 -14.30 0.05 -12.90
CA GLU A 286 -13.16 -0.06 -12.00
C GLU A 286 -13.20 0.92 -10.81
N MET A 287 -14.21 1.81 -10.75
CA MET A 287 -14.28 2.93 -9.81
C MET A 287 -14.61 2.55 -8.36
N LYS A 288 -14.74 1.25 -8.06
CA LYS A 288 -14.76 0.77 -6.68
C LYS A 288 -13.45 0.99 -5.92
N SER A 289 -12.32 1.16 -6.63
CA SER A 289 -11.02 1.46 -6.01
C SER A 289 -10.77 2.95 -5.84
N ASP A 290 -11.76 3.80 -6.09
CA ASP A 290 -11.57 5.25 -5.99
C ASP A 290 -11.47 5.77 -4.54
N MET A 291 -11.53 4.82 -3.60
CA MET A 291 -11.28 4.94 -2.17
C MET A 291 -9.92 4.35 -1.73
N ALA A 292 -9.07 3.92 -2.67
CA ALA A 292 -7.80 3.28 -2.35
C ALA A 292 -6.86 4.19 -1.55
N GLY A 293 -6.93 5.51 -1.78
CA GLY A 293 -6.22 6.51 -0.97
C GLY A 293 -6.63 6.42 0.50
N GLY A 294 -7.92 6.53 0.80
CA GLY A 294 -8.45 6.38 2.16
C GLY A 294 -8.19 5.00 2.76
N ALA A 295 -8.28 3.93 1.95
CA ALA A 295 -7.98 2.57 2.41
C ALA A 295 -6.51 2.43 2.84
N SER A 296 -5.60 3.10 2.12
CA SER A 296 -4.19 3.13 2.45
C SER A 296 -3.90 3.88 3.75
N ILE A 297 -4.65 4.95 4.04
CA ILE A 297 -4.54 5.67 5.31
C ILE A 297 -4.96 4.77 6.48
N ILE A 298 -6.12 4.12 6.38
CA ILE A 298 -6.61 3.20 7.43
C ILE A 298 -5.62 2.05 7.65
N GLY A 299 -5.09 1.46 6.56
CA GLY A 299 -4.05 0.44 6.62
C GLY A 299 -2.76 0.93 7.27
N ALA A 300 -2.26 2.11 6.88
CA ALA A 300 -1.05 2.70 7.43
C ALA A 300 -1.20 3.00 8.93
N MET A 301 -2.34 3.58 9.36
CA MET A 301 -2.62 3.85 10.77
C MET A 301 -2.61 2.57 11.63
N LYS A 302 -3.12 1.45 11.09
CA LYS A 302 -3.01 0.14 11.76
C LYS A 302 -1.56 -0.25 12.00
N ALA A 303 -0.72 -0.21 10.98
CA ALA A 303 0.69 -0.58 11.10
C ALA A 303 1.47 0.39 11.99
N ILE A 304 1.27 1.71 11.85
CA ILE A 304 1.89 2.75 12.68
C ILE A 304 1.58 2.50 14.16
N ALA A 305 0.32 2.24 14.51
CA ALA A 305 -0.08 1.99 15.89
C ALA A 305 0.59 0.73 16.50
N GLN A 306 0.88 -0.27 15.67
CA GLN A 306 1.52 -1.51 16.10
C GLN A 306 3.05 -1.40 16.17
N LEU A 307 3.67 -0.67 15.24
CA LEU A 307 5.12 -0.43 15.17
C LEU A 307 5.60 0.66 16.14
N LYS A 308 4.69 1.56 16.52
CA LYS A 308 4.87 2.60 17.53
C LYS A 308 6.05 3.57 17.26
N PRO A 309 6.16 4.16 16.06
CA PRO A 309 7.16 5.20 15.81
C PRO A 309 6.92 6.42 16.71
N LYS A 310 7.98 7.12 17.09
CA LYS A 310 7.90 8.25 18.03
C LYS A 310 7.49 9.55 17.32
N VAL A 311 6.26 9.61 16.84
CA VAL A 311 5.65 10.74 16.11
C VAL A 311 4.14 10.77 16.32
N ASN A 312 3.52 11.94 16.35
CA ASN A 312 2.06 12.07 16.36
C ASN A 312 1.53 11.99 14.93
N VAL A 313 0.59 11.07 14.66
CA VAL A 313 0.03 10.89 13.32
C VAL A 313 -1.49 11.02 13.36
N ILE A 314 -2.04 11.85 12.48
CA ILE A 314 -3.48 11.99 12.27
C ILE A 314 -3.82 11.49 10.86
N GLY A 315 -4.60 10.42 10.79
CA GLY A 315 -5.16 9.90 9.54
C GLY A 315 -6.56 10.46 9.30
N ILE A 316 -6.80 11.09 8.14
CA ILE A 316 -8.10 11.69 7.79
C ILE A 316 -8.59 11.08 6.47
N VAL A 317 -9.83 10.59 6.45
CA VAL A 317 -10.46 10.03 5.25
C VAL A 317 -11.82 10.69 5.03
N PRO A 318 -11.92 11.68 4.12
CA PRO A 318 -13.21 12.18 3.65
C PRO A 318 -13.86 11.15 2.71
N ALA A 319 -14.80 10.36 3.25
CA ALA A 319 -15.45 9.26 2.57
C ALA A 319 -16.87 9.59 2.09
N THR A 320 -17.16 9.33 0.82
CA THR A 320 -18.49 9.50 0.23
C THR A 320 -18.65 8.71 -1.07
N GLU A 321 -19.83 8.74 -1.69
CA GLU A 321 -20.08 8.25 -3.04
C GLU A 321 -20.44 9.41 -3.96
N ASN A 322 -19.85 9.43 -5.16
CA ASN A 322 -20.20 10.40 -6.19
C ASN A 322 -21.24 9.79 -7.15
N MET A 323 -22.50 10.20 -7.00
CA MET A 323 -23.65 9.60 -7.69
C MET A 323 -24.48 10.65 -8.45
N PRO A 324 -24.99 10.34 -9.66
CA PRO A 324 -25.99 11.18 -10.31
C PRO A 324 -27.31 11.12 -9.52
N GLY A 325 -28.09 12.19 -9.57
CA GLY A 325 -29.41 12.20 -8.97
C GLY A 325 -30.04 13.58 -9.03
N GLY A 326 -31.33 13.67 -8.68
CA GLY A 326 -32.06 14.95 -8.68
C GLY A 326 -31.54 15.96 -7.66
N LYS A 327 -30.70 15.53 -6.71
CA LYS A 327 -30.04 16.37 -5.71
C LYS A 327 -28.54 16.54 -5.96
N ALA A 328 -27.97 15.86 -6.97
CA ALA A 328 -26.53 15.86 -7.21
C ALA A 328 -25.99 17.26 -7.52
N GLN A 329 -24.72 17.49 -7.17
CA GLN A 329 -23.99 18.69 -7.56
C GLN A 329 -23.93 18.78 -9.08
N ARG A 330 -23.94 20.02 -9.58
CA ARG A 330 -23.99 20.32 -11.01
C ARG A 330 -22.76 21.09 -11.44
N PRO A 331 -22.35 20.95 -12.71
CA PRO A 331 -21.51 21.95 -13.34
C PRO A 331 -22.09 23.36 -13.14
N SER A 332 -21.22 24.35 -12.94
CA SER A 332 -21.53 25.75 -12.60
C SER A 332 -22.07 26.00 -11.19
N ASP A 333 -22.25 24.98 -10.34
CA ASP A 333 -22.46 25.24 -8.91
C ASP A 333 -21.20 25.91 -8.33
N VAL A 334 -21.38 26.75 -7.31
CA VAL A 334 -20.29 27.29 -6.49
C VAL A 334 -20.46 26.77 -5.07
N VAL A 335 -19.42 26.12 -4.55
CA VAL A 335 -19.36 25.68 -3.15
C VAL A 335 -18.36 26.49 -2.36
N LYS A 336 -18.55 26.53 -1.04
CA LYS A 336 -17.58 27.11 -0.10
C LYS A 336 -16.95 25.97 0.70
N ALA A 337 -15.64 25.83 0.60
CA ALA A 337 -14.87 24.85 1.38
C ALA A 337 -14.71 25.30 2.84
N MET A 338 -14.21 24.40 3.69
CA MET A 338 -14.03 24.59 5.12
C MET A 338 -13.18 25.84 5.46
N ASN A 339 -12.13 26.12 4.67
CA ASN A 339 -11.29 27.30 4.87
C ASN A 339 -11.91 28.61 4.34
N GLY A 340 -13.16 28.57 3.86
CA GLY A 340 -13.89 29.72 3.33
C GLY A 340 -13.68 30.01 1.84
N LYS A 341 -12.68 29.37 1.19
CA LYS A 341 -12.41 29.51 -0.24
C LYS A 341 -13.58 28.97 -1.07
N THR A 342 -13.95 29.68 -2.12
CA THR A 342 -15.04 29.31 -3.03
C THR A 342 -14.53 28.57 -4.26
N ILE A 343 -15.24 27.51 -4.65
CA ILE A 343 -14.87 26.63 -5.76
C ILE A 343 -16.04 26.55 -6.74
N GLU A 344 -15.82 26.97 -7.98
CA GLU A 344 -16.71 26.71 -9.10
C GLU A 344 -16.54 25.26 -9.58
N ILE A 345 -17.65 24.56 -9.75
CA ILE A 345 -17.65 23.18 -10.23
C ILE A 345 -17.68 23.19 -11.76
N GLY A 346 -16.52 23.02 -12.39
CA GLY A 346 -16.41 22.83 -13.84
C GLY A 346 -16.77 21.41 -14.29
N ASN A 347 -16.51 20.41 -13.46
CA ASN A 347 -16.80 19.00 -13.76
C ASN A 347 -17.00 18.19 -12.47
N THR A 348 -18.10 17.44 -12.36
CA THR A 348 -18.44 16.62 -11.18
C THR A 348 -17.68 15.29 -11.09
N ASP A 349 -16.95 14.90 -12.14
CA ASP A 349 -15.97 13.79 -12.19
C ASP A 349 -14.58 14.21 -11.70
N ALA A 350 -14.45 15.47 -11.25
CA ALA A 350 -13.28 16.00 -10.56
C ALA A 350 -13.61 16.19 -9.07
N GLU A 351 -14.25 15.18 -8.47
CA GLU A 351 -14.76 15.17 -7.08
C GLU A 351 -13.66 14.89 -6.04
N GLY A 352 -12.66 14.07 -6.38
CA GLY A 352 -11.62 13.65 -5.43
C GLY A 352 -10.86 14.82 -4.82
N ARG A 353 -10.57 15.86 -5.61
CA ARG A 353 -9.93 17.09 -5.13
C ARG A 353 -10.83 17.95 -4.26
N LEU A 354 -12.16 17.84 -4.40
CA LEU A 354 -13.13 18.58 -3.58
C LEU A 354 -13.23 17.96 -2.19
N VAL A 355 -13.33 16.64 -2.10
CA VAL A 355 -13.37 15.96 -0.79
C VAL A 355 -12.02 16.11 -0.05
N LEU A 356 -10.91 16.10 -0.78
CA LEU A 356 -9.58 16.35 -0.22
C LEU A 356 -9.35 17.81 0.16
N ALA A 357 -9.93 18.78 -0.53
CA ALA A 357 -9.85 20.19 -0.14
C ALA A 357 -10.31 20.38 1.31
N ASP A 358 -11.48 19.83 1.66
CA ASP A 358 -11.99 19.87 3.03
C ASP A 358 -11.19 18.98 3.99
N GLY A 359 -10.72 17.81 3.54
CA GLY A 359 -9.89 16.92 4.36
C GLY A 359 -8.53 17.53 4.75
N VAL A 360 -7.85 18.19 3.81
CA VAL A 360 -6.58 18.89 4.03
C VAL A 360 -6.81 20.15 4.86
N ALA A 361 -7.86 20.93 4.58
CA ALA A 361 -8.24 22.07 5.42
C ALA A 361 -8.54 21.65 6.87
N TYR A 362 -9.20 20.50 7.06
CA TYR A 362 -9.44 19.93 8.38
C TYR A 362 -8.13 19.56 9.09
N ALA A 363 -7.21 18.88 8.39
CA ALA A 363 -5.87 18.57 8.92
C ALA A 363 -5.14 19.83 9.41
N ARG A 364 -5.20 20.91 8.63
CA ARG A 364 -4.62 22.21 9.01
C ARG A 364 -5.29 22.84 10.22
N SER A 365 -6.62 22.77 10.32
CA SER A 365 -7.33 23.30 11.49
C SER A 365 -6.98 22.57 12.79
N LEU A 366 -6.44 21.34 12.70
CA LEU A 366 -5.89 20.57 13.81
C LEU A 366 -4.41 20.88 14.14
N GLY A 367 -3.80 21.87 13.48
CA GLY A 367 -2.41 22.28 13.74
C GLY A 367 -1.34 21.46 13.01
N ILE A 368 -1.71 20.56 12.08
CA ILE A 368 -0.75 19.69 11.38
C ILE A 368 0.13 20.47 10.41
N THR A 369 1.46 20.45 10.59
CA THR A 369 2.41 21.24 9.79
C THR A 369 3.03 20.49 8.62
N LYS A 370 2.97 19.15 8.64
CA LYS A 370 3.42 18.27 7.54
C LYS A 370 2.26 17.39 7.07
N ILE A 371 1.91 17.48 5.80
CA ILE A 371 0.77 16.77 5.21
C ILE A 371 1.23 15.96 4.00
N VAL A 372 0.79 14.70 3.94
CA VAL A 372 0.75 13.92 2.71
C VAL A 372 -0.69 13.53 2.43
N ASP A 373 -1.22 13.91 1.27
CA ASP A 373 -2.49 13.38 0.80
C ASP A 373 -2.31 12.34 -0.31
N VAL A 374 -3.22 11.37 -0.38
CA VAL A 374 -3.15 10.20 -1.26
C VAL A 374 -4.48 10.00 -1.98
N ALA A 375 -4.44 9.93 -3.32
CA ALA A 375 -5.64 9.73 -4.11
C ALA A 375 -5.40 8.99 -5.42
N THR A 376 -6.41 8.23 -5.83
CA THR A 376 -6.64 7.86 -7.23
C THR A 376 -7.22 9.08 -7.95
N LEU A 377 -6.39 10.08 -8.26
CA LEU A 377 -6.91 11.41 -8.61
C LEU A 377 -7.13 11.60 -10.10
N THR A 378 -6.15 11.25 -10.93
CA THR A 378 -6.22 11.62 -12.35
C THR A 378 -5.86 10.49 -13.30
N GLY A 379 -6.64 10.33 -14.37
CA GLY A 379 -6.20 9.52 -15.52
C GLY A 379 -4.94 10.09 -16.18
N ALA A 380 -4.65 11.39 -16.01
CA ALA A 380 -3.49 12.06 -16.56
C ALA A 380 -2.17 11.54 -15.98
N VAL A 381 -2.11 11.20 -14.68
CA VAL A 381 -0.89 10.61 -14.11
C VAL A 381 -0.60 9.23 -14.69
N VAL A 382 -1.66 8.45 -14.99
CA VAL A 382 -1.54 7.14 -15.64
C VAL A 382 -0.97 7.28 -17.04
N VAL A 383 -1.40 8.28 -17.80
CA VAL A 383 -0.83 8.59 -19.12
C VAL A 383 0.64 9.00 -19.02
N ALA A 384 1.02 9.72 -17.96
CA ALA A 384 2.38 10.23 -17.78
C ALA A 384 3.38 9.17 -17.28
N LEU A 385 2.99 8.35 -16.29
CA LEU A 385 3.89 7.45 -15.56
C LEU A 385 3.54 5.96 -15.69
N GLY A 386 2.40 5.64 -16.33
CA GLY A 386 1.89 4.28 -16.41
C GLY A 386 1.57 3.73 -15.03
N ASN A 387 1.90 2.45 -14.82
CA ASN A 387 1.60 1.72 -13.58
C ASN A 387 2.86 1.43 -12.75
N LEU A 388 3.99 2.05 -13.09
CA LEU A 388 5.30 1.75 -12.47
C LEU A 388 5.65 2.66 -11.30
N ALA A 389 5.10 3.88 -11.28
CA ALA A 389 5.36 4.89 -10.26
C ALA A 389 4.12 5.74 -10.01
N SER A 390 3.91 6.14 -8.76
CA SER A 390 2.91 7.16 -8.41
C SER A 390 3.47 8.55 -8.69
N GLY A 391 2.62 9.49 -9.07
CA GLY A 391 3.03 10.89 -9.18
C GLY A 391 3.15 11.52 -7.79
N ILE A 392 4.22 12.27 -7.54
CA ILE A 392 4.33 13.13 -6.36
C ILE A 392 4.41 14.61 -6.78
N PHE A 393 3.67 15.44 -6.06
CA PHE A 393 3.63 16.89 -6.20
C PHE A 393 3.78 17.51 -4.81
N GLY A 394 4.16 18.77 -4.73
CA GLY A 394 4.23 19.44 -3.43
C GLY A 394 4.65 20.89 -3.53
N ASN A 395 4.76 21.52 -2.36
CA ASN A 395 5.16 22.92 -2.19
C ASN A 395 6.50 23.11 -1.46
N ASP A 396 7.09 22.04 -0.93
CA ASP A 396 8.36 22.04 -0.21
C ASP A 396 9.24 20.89 -0.72
N GLN A 397 10.41 21.22 -1.28
CA GLN A 397 11.27 20.21 -1.91
C GLN A 397 11.86 19.23 -0.89
N ASN A 398 12.24 19.68 0.30
CA ASN A 398 12.80 18.78 1.32
C ASN A 398 11.75 17.77 1.78
N TRP A 399 10.50 18.21 1.89
CA TRP A 399 9.39 17.33 2.23
C TRP A 399 9.12 16.31 1.12
N ILE A 400 9.08 16.75 -0.15
CA ILE A 400 8.96 15.85 -1.30
C ILE A 400 10.07 14.79 -1.31
N ASP A 401 11.32 15.21 -1.13
CA ASP A 401 12.48 14.31 -1.13
C ASP A 401 12.39 13.29 0.02
N THR A 402 11.91 13.71 1.20
CA THR A 402 11.68 12.81 2.35
C THR A 402 10.64 11.74 2.02
N VAL A 403 9.54 12.11 1.35
CA VAL A 403 8.49 11.17 0.95
C VAL A 403 8.97 10.23 -0.16
N ILE A 404 9.74 10.74 -1.13
CA ILE A 404 10.39 9.92 -2.18
C ILE A 404 11.32 8.90 -1.55
N GLN A 405 12.21 9.33 -0.66
CA GLN A 405 13.15 8.43 0.02
C GLN A 405 12.44 7.36 0.85
N SER A 406 11.33 7.74 1.51
CA SER A 406 10.48 6.79 2.25
C SER A 406 9.92 5.71 1.31
N GLY A 407 9.41 6.11 0.14
CA GLY A 407 8.90 5.19 -0.88
C GLY A 407 10.00 4.29 -1.47
N GLU A 408 11.17 4.85 -1.78
CA GLU A 408 12.33 4.10 -2.27
C GLU A 408 12.77 3.02 -1.29
N SER A 409 12.81 3.33 0.01
CA SER A 409 13.23 2.39 1.06
C SER A 409 12.37 1.12 1.13
N VAL A 410 11.09 1.20 0.71
CA VAL A 410 10.13 0.08 0.72
C VAL A 410 9.78 -0.45 -0.67
N GLY A 411 10.36 0.14 -1.73
CA GLY A 411 10.11 -0.25 -3.12
C GLY A 411 8.82 0.27 -3.75
N GLU A 412 8.26 1.35 -3.23
CA GLU A 412 7.12 2.05 -3.81
C GLU A 412 7.62 3.32 -4.50
N ARG A 413 7.77 3.24 -5.82
CA ARG A 413 8.36 4.33 -6.61
C ARG A 413 7.43 5.52 -6.68
N LEU A 414 7.98 6.69 -6.36
CA LEU A 414 7.34 7.99 -6.53
C LEU A 414 8.16 8.79 -7.54
N TRP A 415 7.49 9.54 -8.41
CA TRP A 415 8.15 10.40 -9.39
C TRP A 415 7.59 11.82 -9.36
N GLN A 416 8.48 12.79 -9.14
CA GLN A 416 8.07 14.19 -8.99
C GLN A 416 7.61 14.77 -10.34
N LEU A 417 6.46 15.42 -10.33
CA LEU A 417 5.92 16.19 -11.45
C LEU A 417 5.89 17.68 -11.09
N PRO A 418 6.04 18.59 -12.08
CA PRO A 418 6.25 20.01 -11.80
C PRO A 418 4.99 20.71 -11.28
N THR A 419 5.21 21.69 -10.39
CA THR A 419 4.18 22.52 -9.72
C THR A 419 4.46 24.03 -9.90
N PHE A 420 4.92 24.44 -11.08
CA PHE A 420 5.20 25.85 -11.38
C PHE A 420 3.96 26.76 -11.19
N ASP A 421 4.18 27.99 -10.71
CA ASP A 421 3.09 28.91 -10.36
C ASP A 421 2.20 29.30 -11.56
N GLU A 422 2.71 29.26 -12.79
CA GLU A 422 1.96 29.56 -14.00
C GLU A 422 0.81 28.58 -14.27
N TYR A 423 0.87 27.37 -13.70
CA TYR A 423 -0.24 26.42 -13.77
C TYR A 423 -1.50 26.94 -13.06
N LYS A 424 -1.36 27.85 -12.08
CA LYS A 424 -2.48 28.45 -11.35
C LYS A 424 -3.44 29.23 -12.23
N ASP A 425 -2.96 29.79 -13.33
CA ASP A 425 -3.79 30.51 -14.29
C ASP A 425 -4.83 29.61 -14.96
N GLN A 426 -4.61 28.29 -15.02
CA GLN A 426 -5.51 27.36 -15.70
C GLN A 426 -6.78 27.07 -14.93
N TYR A 427 -6.76 27.17 -13.60
CA TYR A 427 -7.90 26.87 -12.73
C TYR A 427 -8.50 28.12 -12.05
N LYS A 428 -8.25 29.31 -12.60
CA LYS A 428 -8.97 30.52 -12.19
C LYS A 428 -10.45 30.42 -12.56
N SER A 429 -11.31 31.01 -11.75
CA SER A 429 -12.74 31.14 -12.03
C SER A 429 -13.13 32.62 -12.18
N ASP A 430 -14.14 32.88 -13.01
CA ASP A 430 -14.73 34.21 -13.17
C ASP A 430 -15.74 34.53 -12.06
N ILE A 431 -16.24 33.52 -11.33
CA ILE A 431 -17.34 33.64 -10.36
C ILE A 431 -17.03 33.11 -8.96
N ALA A 432 -15.89 32.43 -8.79
CA ALA A 432 -15.39 31.89 -7.54
C ALA A 432 -13.87 32.14 -7.42
N ASP A 433 -13.26 31.79 -6.29
CA ASP A 433 -11.81 31.95 -6.11
C ASP A 433 -11.01 31.03 -7.04
N ILE A 434 -11.49 29.81 -7.25
CA ILE A 434 -10.91 28.81 -8.16
C ILE A 434 -12.01 27.98 -8.85
N ASN A 435 -11.67 27.32 -9.95
CA ASN A 435 -12.46 26.28 -10.60
C ASN A 435 -11.87 24.90 -10.23
N ASN A 436 -12.71 23.88 -10.04
CA ASN A 436 -12.21 22.52 -9.76
C ASN A 436 -11.58 21.84 -11.00
N THR A 437 -11.51 22.50 -12.15
CA THR A 437 -10.84 22.03 -13.37
C THR A 437 -9.94 23.12 -13.95
N GLY A 438 -9.01 22.73 -14.85
CA GLY A 438 -8.16 23.68 -15.57
C GLY A 438 -7.89 23.30 -17.03
N GLY A 439 -8.87 22.65 -17.68
CA GLY A 439 -8.74 22.18 -19.06
C GLY A 439 -7.97 20.86 -19.22
N ARG A 440 -7.55 20.56 -20.45
CA ARG A 440 -6.94 19.25 -20.81
C ARG A 440 -5.44 19.16 -20.54
N GLY A 441 -4.72 20.28 -20.61
CA GLY A 441 -3.27 20.31 -20.40
C GLY A 441 -2.92 20.09 -18.93
N ALA A 442 -1.83 19.38 -18.66
CA ALA A 442 -1.26 19.24 -17.30
C ALA A 442 -2.26 18.74 -16.23
N GLY A 443 -3.27 17.94 -16.59
CA GLY A 443 -4.37 17.57 -15.70
C GLY A 443 -3.97 16.96 -14.34
N ALA A 444 -2.84 16.23 -14.29
CA ALA A 444 -2.29 15.70 -13.04
C ALA A 444 -1.78 16.81 -12.12
N THR A 445 -0.95 17.72 -12.66
CA THR A 445 -0.47 18.92 -11.94
C THR A 445 -1.63 19.80 -11.47
N ILE A 446 -2.61 20.07 -12.34
CA ILE A 446 -3.76 20.91 -11.99
C ILE A 446 -4.59 20.26 -10.86
N GLY A 447 -4.83 18.95 -10.94
CA GLY A 447 -5.54 18.22 -9.88
C GLY A 447 -4.84 18.33 -8.54
N ALA A 448 -3.51 18.14 -8.53
CA ALA A 448 -2.70 18.26 -7.32
C ALA A 448 -2.70 19.69 -6.77
N LEU A 449 -2.45 20.70 -7.60
CA LEU A 449 -2.36 22.10 -7.17
C LEU A 449 -3.66 22.61 -6.55
N ILE A 450 -4.82 22.20 -7.07
CA ILE A 450 -6.12 22.53 -6.48
C ILE A 450 -6.23 22.02 -5.04
N ILE A 451 -5.68 20.84 -4.71
CA ILE A 451 -5.64 20.34 -3.33
C ILE A 451 -4.65 21.18 -2.49
N GLY A 452 -3.50 21.52 -3.06
CA GLY A 452 -2.47 22.34 -2.42
C GLY A 452 -2.95 23.74 -2.00
N GLU A 453 -3.98 24.28 -2.65
CA GLU A 453 -4.66 25.54 -2.26
C GLU A 453 -5.27 25.51 -0.84
N PHE A 454 -5.41 24.32 -0.24
CA PHE A 454 -6.01 24.08 1.07
C PHE A 454 -4.99 23.66 2.14
N ALA A 455 -3.71 23.48 1.77
CA ALA A 455 -2.65 23.12 2.70
C ALA A 455 -2.20 24.27 3.63
N ASP A 456 -2.60 25.51 3.34
CA ASP A 456 -2.44 26.70 4.20
C ASP A 456 -1.12 26.77 5.00
N GLY A 457 -0.01 26.88 4.26
CA GLY A 457 1.34 27.03 4.83
C GLY A 457 1.99 25.75 5.38
N ALA A 458 1.31 24.60 5.39
CA ALA A 458 1.98 23.33 5.70
C ALA A 458 2.94 22.89 4.60
N GLN A 459 3.98 22.15 4.99
CA GLN A 459 4.76 21.35 4.07
C GLN A 459 3.85 20.24 3.55
N TRP A 460 3.56 20.27 2.25
CA TRP A 460 2.53 19.44 1.65
C TRP A 460 3.07 18.67 0.46
N ALA A 461 2.71 17.39 0.42
CA ALA A 461 2.91 16.52 -0.72
C ALA A 461 1.61 15.80 -1.09
N HIS A 462 1.36 15.65 -2.39
CA HIS A 462 0.25 14.89 -2.94
C HIS A 462 0.77 13.67 -3.69
N LEU A 463 0.21 12.50 -3.39
CA LEU A 463 0.48 11.25 -4.10
C LEU A 463 -0.72 10.87 -4.99
N ASP A 464 -0.54 10.99 -6.30
CA ASP A 464 -1.50 10.47 -7.29
C ASP A 464 -1.18 9.00 -7.60
N ILE A 465 -1.97 8.10 -7.03
CA ILE A 465 -1.82 6.64 -7.09
C ILE A 465 -2.77 6.00 -8.13
N ALA A 466 -3.36 6.78 -9.03
CA ALA A 466 -4.30 6.26 -10.02
C ALA A 466 -3.71 5.11 -10.89
N GLY A 467 -2.39 5.13 -11.14
CA GLY A 467 -1.71 4.07 -11.91
C GLY A 467 -1.22 2.89 -11.06
N THR A 468 -1.02 3.07 -9.75
CA THR A 468 -0.32 2.10 -8.88
C THR A 468 -1.22 1.41 -7.87
N ASN A 469 -2.45 1.87 -7.66
CA ASN A 469 -3.39 1.28 -6.71
C ASN A 469 -3.88 -0.13 -7.08
N ARG A 470 -3.76 -0.54 -8.36
CA ARG A 470 -4.26 -1.82 -8.87
C ARG A 470 -3.35 -2.39 -9.95
N THR A 471 -3.33 -3.72 -10.06
CA THR A 471 -2.75 -4.45 -11.20
C THR A 471 -3.76 -5.41 -11.84
N SER A 472 -3.68 -5.58 -13.17
CA SER A 472 -4.55 -6.45 -13.95
C SER A 472 -4.08 -7.92 -14.00
N SER A 473 -2.83 -8.18 -13.60
CA SER A 473 -2.20 -9.49 -13.53
C SER A 473 -1.32 -9.61 -12.28
N VAL A 474 -0.81 -10.81 -11.99
CA VAL A 474 0.21 -10.96 -10.95
C VAL A 474 1.45 -10.16 -11.35
N ASP A 475 1.96 -9.34 -10.43
CA ASP A 475 3.19 -8.56 -10.59
C ASP A 475 3.99 -8.59 -9.28
N GLY A 476 5.11 -9.34 -9.26
CA GLY A 476 5.89 -9.55 -8.04
C GLY A 476 5.06 -10.12 -6.90
N PHE A 477 4.92 -9.36 -5.81
CA PHE A 477 4.10 -9.70 -4.63
C PHE A 477 2.67 -9.13 -4.69
N ASN A 478 2.28 -8.49 -5.79
CA ASN A 478 0.92 -8.02 -6.04
C ASN A 478 0.12 -9.10 -6.79
N PRO A 479 -0.95 -9.66 -6.19
CA PRO A 479 -1.94 -10.41 -6.95
C PRO A 479 -2.80 -9.46 -7.80
N LYS A 480 -3.54 -10.01 -8.77
CA LYS A 480 -4.53 -9.25 -9.55
C LYS A 480 -5.52 -8.55 -8.60
N GLY A 481 -5.78 -7.27 -8.85
CA GLY A 481 -6.63 -6.42 -8.01
C GLY A 481 -5.81 -5.32 -7.34
N ALA A 482 -6.31 -4.82 -6.20
CA ALA A 482 -5.64 -3.78 -5.45
C ALA A 482 -4.21 -4.18 -5.03
N THR A 483 -3.27 -3.24 -5.11
CA THR A 483 -1.86 -3.43 -4.72
C THR A 483 -1.63 -3.10 -3.25
N GLY A 484 -2.45 -2.21 -2.68
CA GLY A 484 -2.27 -1.65 -1.33
C GLY A 484 -1.23 -0.55 -1.24
N ALA A 485 -0.70 -0.08 -2.37
CA ALA A 485 0.14 1.12 -2.38
C ALA A 485 -0.71 2.36 -2.00
N PRO A 486 -0.16 3.33 -1.24
CA PRO A 486 1.21 3.42 -0.74
C PRO A 486 1.32 3.13 0.77
N VAL A 487 0.62 2.12 1.31
CA VAL A 487 0.62 1.82 2.76
C VAL A 487 2.04 1.73 3.33
N ARG A 488 2.96 1.08 2.62
CA ARG A 488 4.35 0.89 3.10
C ARG A 488 5.12 2.20 3.10
N THR A 489 4.93 3.05 2.09
CA THR A 489 5.51 4.40 2.04
C THR A 489 5.06 5.23 3.23
N LEU A 490 3.77 5.21 3.56
CA LEU A 490 3.21 5.99 4.68
C LEU A 490 3.75 5.52 6.03
N VAL A 491 3.92 4.21 6.22
CA VAL A 491 4.54 3.63 7.42
C VAL A 491 6.01 4.07 7.52
N ALA A 492 6.79 3.90 6.45
CA ALA A 492 8.19 4.31 6.42
C ALA A 492 8.36 5.83 6.63
N LEU A 493 7.43 6.63 6.09
CA LEU A 493 7.40 8.07 6.30
C LEU A 493 7.20 8.40 7.78
N ALA A 494 6.20 7.81 8.44
CA ALA A 494 5.98 8.02 9.88
C ALA A 494 7.22 7.63 10.70
N GLU A 495 7.87 6.51 10.37
CA GLU A 495 9.10 6.09 11.04
C GLU A 495 10.25 7.07 10.83
N SER A 496 10.41 7.62 9.61
CA SER A 496 11.43 8.63 9.30
C SER A 496 11.25 9.94 10.08
N GLN A 497 10.02 10.21 10.57
CA GLN A 497 9.71 11.37 11.40
C GLN A 497 9.84 11.08 12.90
N SER A 498 10.23 9.87 13.30
CA SER A 498 10.42 9.54 14.72
C SER A 498 11.48 10.44 15.35
N SER A 499 11.16 11.10 16.46
CA SER A 499 12.15 11.83 17.23
C SER A 499 13.14 10.87 17.92
N GLU A 500 14.35 11.36 18.21
CA GLU A 500 15.37 10.61 18.97
C GLU A 500 14.89 10.21 20.38
#